data_AF-A0A971A9X6-F1
#
_entry.id   AF-A0A971A9X6-F1
#
_cell.length_a   1.000
_cell.length_b   1.000
_cell.length_c   1.000
_cell.angle_alpha   90.00
_cell.angle_beta   90.00
_cell.angle_gamma   90.00
#
_symmetry.space_group_name_H-M   'P 1'
#
loop_
_entity.id
_entity.type
_entity.pdbx_description
1 polymer ?
#
loop_
_entity_poly.entity_id
_entity_poly.type
_entity_poly.pdbx_seq_one_letter_code
_entity_poly.pdbx_strand_id
1 'polypeptide(L)'
;TPYHFHYSKMEDIINRGGGDLMIQVYNATEAYRLADTPVKVDVDGCRSTVPAGTILRLRPGESISLPTYMYHQFWAEGAPVLSGEVSAVNDDNVDNHFLEEVGRFPKIEEDEPPLYLLCNEYPPAP
;
A
#
# COMPACT_ATOMS: atom_id res chain seq x y z
N THR A 1 -3.70 0.16 6.31
CA THR A 1 -2.77 1.18 5.78
C THR A 1 -3.55 2.38 5.31
N PRO A 2 -3.19 3.63 5.69
CA PRO A 2 -3.89 4.85 5.25
C PRO A 2 -3.74 5.10 3.75
N TYR A 3 -4.51 6.06 3.21
CA TYR A 3 -4.38 6.46 1.81
C TYR A 3 -2.98 6.97 1.49
N HIS A 4 -2.36 6.34 0.50
CA HIS A 4 -1.12 6.79 -0.11
C HIS A 4 -1.03 6.38 -1.57
N PHE A 5 -0.14 7.01 -2.30
CA PHE A 5 0.35 6.53 -3.58
C PHE A 5 1.89 6.54 -3.58
N HIS A 6 2.47 5.93 -4.60
CA HIS A 6 3.90 5.97 -4.85
C HIS A 6 4.26 6.85 -6.05
N TYR A 7 5.31 7.68 -5.93
CA TYR A 7 5.79 8.51 -7.04
C TYR A 7 6.48 7.66 -8.12
N SER A 8 7.20 6.62 -7.71
CA SER A 8 8.04 5.78 -8.56
C SER A 8 7.67 4.30 -8.50
N LYS A 9 7.40 3.74 -7.31
CA LYS A 9 7.08 2.31 -7.18
C LYS A 9 5.76 1.96 -7.88
N MET A 10 5.83 0.97 -8.75
CA MET A 10 4.69 0.13 -9.10
C MET A 10 4.79 -1.14 -8.25
N GLU A 11 3.66 -1.61 -7.73
CA GLU A 11 3.60 -2.79 -6.88
C GLU A 11 2.39 -3.67 -7.18
N ASP A 12 2.55 -4.97 -6.94
CA ASP A 12 1.46 -5.91 -6.85
C ASP A 12 1.23 -6.23 -5.37
N ILE A 13 0.03 -5.95 -4.88
CA ILE A 13 -0.42 -6.31 -3.53
C ILE A 13 -1.21 -7.62 -3.62
N ILE A 14 -0.79 -8.61 -2.86
CA ILE A 14 -1.21 -10.01 -3.00
C ILE A 14 -1.76 -10.51 -1.67
N ASN A 15 -2.99 -11.03 -1.67
CA ASN A 15 -3.48 -11.79 -0.53
C ASN A 15 -2.87 -13.21 -0.58
N ARG A 16 -1.83 -13.47 0.21
CA ARG A 16 -1.17 -14.79 0.26
C ARG A 16 -1.95 -15.80 1.11
N GLY A 17 -2.92 -15.37 1.92
CA GLY A 17 -3.72 -16.25 2.76
C GLY A 17 -4.34 -15.56 3.98
N GLY A 18 -5.28 -16.25 4.62
CA GLY A 18 -5.99 -15.76 5.80
C GLY A 18 -7.38 -15.23 5.45
N GLY A 19 -7.69 -14.01 5.92
CA GLY A 19 -8.95 -13.32 5.64
C GLY A 19 -9.05 -12.70 4.24
N ASP A 20 -9.98 -11.78 4.08
CA ASP A 20 -10.15 -10.99 2.85
C ASP A 20 -9.32 -9.70 2.96
N LEU A 21 -8.55 -9.38 1.91
CA LEU A 21 -7.80 -8.13 1.80
C LEU A 21 -8.64 -7.11 1.02
N MET A 22 -9.07 -6.07 1.72
CA MET A 22 -9.88 -5.00 1.14
C MET A 22 -8.97 -3.87 0.68
N ILE A 23 -9.11 -3.43 -0.57
CA ILE A 23 -8.29 -2.37 -1.17
C ILE A 23 -9.20 -1.33 -1.81
N GLN A 24 -9.11 -0.09 -1.35
CA GLN A 24 -9.91 1.01 -1.87
C GLN A 24 -9.04 1.94 -2.71
N VAL A 25 -9.48 2.24 -3.94
CA VAL A 25 -8.64 2.91 -4.95
C VAL A 25 -9.23 4.22 -5.48
N TYR A 26 -8.35 5.18 -5.74
CA TYR A 26 -8.62 6.46 -6.40
C TYR A 26 -7.45 6.83 -7.33
N ASN A 27 -7.69 7.63 -8.36
CA ASN A 27 -6.59 8.32 -9.05
C ASN A 27 -6.15 9.53 -8.20
N ALA A 28 -4.87 9.89 -8.26
CA ALA A 28 -4.41 11.18 -7.73
C ALA A 28 -4.72 12.32 -8.71
N THR A 29 -5.16 13.47 -8.19
CA THR A 29 -5.17 14.73 -8.95
C THR A 29 -3.78 15.35 -9.01
N GLU A 30 -3.58 16.34 -9.88
CA GLU A 30 -2.34 17.15 -9.92
C GLU A 30 -2.02 17.84 -8.58
N ALA A 31 -3.03 18.10 -7.76
CA ALA A 31 -2.90 18.70 -6.43
C ALA A 31 -2.82 17.64 -5.31
N TYR A 32 -2.53 16.38 -5.65
CA TYR A 32 -2.44 15.24 -4.75
C TYR A 32 -3.66 15.07 -3.83
N ARG A 33 -4.85 15.12 -4.45
CA ARG A 33 -6.13 14.78 -3.83
C ARG A 33 -6.72 13.53 -4.47
N LEU A 34 -7.72 12.95 -3.82
CA LEU A 34 -8.53 11.88 -4.40
C LEU A 34 -9.35 12.44 -5.57
N ALA A 35 -9.16 11.92 -6.77
CA ALA A 35 -9.93 12.31 -7.94
C ALA A 35 -11.28 11.57 -8.00
N ASP A 36 -12.34 12.26 -8.40
CA ASP A 36 -13.65 11.67 -8.71
C ASP A 36 -13.72 11.20 -10.17
N THR A 37 -12.74 10.39 -10.59
CA THR A 37 -12.64 9.85 -11.94
C THR A 37 -12.59 8.33 -11.90
N PRO A 38 -13.16 7.63 -12.91
CA PRO A 38 -13.07 6.17 -12.95
C PRO A 38 -11.63 5.67 -12.91
N VAL A 39 -11.40 4.60 -12.14
CA VAL A 39 -10.08 4.01 -11.90
C VAL A 39 -9.95 2.75 -12.76
N LYS A 40 -8.86 2.65 -13.51
CA LYS A 40 -8.51 1.42 -14.23
C LYS A 40 -7.76 0.50 -13.27
N VAL A 41 -8.26 -0.71 -13.08
CA VAL A 41 -7.67 -1.69 -12.17
C VAL A 41 -7.29 -2.94 -12.94
N ASP A 42 -6.22 -3.59 -12.50
CA ASP A 42 -5.73 -4.85 -13.06
C ASP A 42 -5.62 -5.86 -11.91
N VAL A 43 -6.56 -6.80 -11.86
CA VAL A 43 -6.62 -7.84 -10.82
C VAL A 43 -6.29 -9.16 -11.48
N ASP A 44 -5.16 -9.78 -11.10
CA ASP A 44 -4.66 -11.03 -11.67
C ASP A 44 -4.63 -11.05 -13.22
N GLY A 45 -4.24 -9.93 -13.84
CA GLY A 45 -4.20 -9.77 -15.30
C GLY A 45 -5.53 -9.42 -15.95
N CYS A 46 -6.62 -9.33 -15.18
CA CYS A 46 -7.95 -8.96 -15.65
C CYS A 46 -8.20 -7.47 -15.47
N ARG A 47 -8.13 -6.73 -16.58
CA ARG A 47 -8.36 -5.28 -16.59
C ARG A 47 -9.84 -4.93 -16.58
N SER A 48 -10.21 -3.99 -15.71
CA SER A 48 -11.53 -3.39 -15.69
C SER A 48 -11.45 -1.90 -15.28
N THR A 49 -12.57 -1.20 -15.42
CA THR A 49 -12.71 0.18 -14.94
C THR A 49 -13.79 0.21 -13.87
N VAL A 50 -13.49 0.80 -12.72
CA VAL A 50 -14.39 0.91 -11.58
C VAL A 50 -14.62 2.39 -11.21
N PRO A 51 -15.75 2.74 -10.56
CA PRO A 51 -15.92 4.09 -10.00
C PRO A 51 -14.81 4.46 -9.00
N ALA A 52 -14.54 5.76 -8.86
CA ALA A 52 -13.65 6.27 -7.82
C ALA A 52 -14.10 5.79 -6.42
N GLY A 53 -13.15 5.34 -5.60
CA GLY A 53 -13.45 4.87 -4.25
C GLY A 53 -14.05 3.48 -4.16
N THR A 54 -14.07 2.74 -5.25
CA THR A 54 -14.44 1.32 -5.22
C THR A 54 -13.53 0.56 -4.27
N ILE A 55 -14.14 -0.25 -3.41
CA ILE A 55 -13.45 -1.19 -2.54
C ILE A 55 -13.43 -2.55 -3.23
N LEU A 56 -12.23 -2.98 -3.61
CA LEU A 56 -11.96 -4.30 -4.16
C LEU A 56 -11.71 -5.28 -3.01
N ARG A 57 -12.27 -6.48 -3.13
CA ARG A 57 -12.00 -7.59 -2.22
C ARG A 57 -11.07 -8.56 -2.92
N LEU A 58 -9.87 -8.74 -2.36
CA LEU A 58 -8.96 -9.81 -2.76
C LEU A 58 -9.05 -10.96 -1.76
N ARG A 59 -9.53 -12.09 -2.23
CA ARG A 59 -9.54 -13.37 -1.51
C ARG A 59 -8.14 -13.99 -1.53
N PRO A 60 -7.87 -14.97 -0.66
CA PRO A 60 -6.62 -15.74 -0.70
C PRO A 60 -6.28 -16.24 -2.11
N GLY A 61 -5.13 -15.83 -2.62
CA GLY A 61 -4.63 -16.14 -3.96
C GLY A 61 -4.76 -15.01 -4.98
N GLU A 62 -5.58 -13.98 -4.71
CA GLU A 62 -5.81 -12.86 -5.63
C GLU A 62 -4.82 -11.70 -5.37
N SER A 63 -4.55 -10.94 -6.43
CA SER A 63 -3.62 -9.80 -6.41
C SER A 63 -4.11 -8.63 -7.26
N ILE A 64 -3.71 -7.41 -6.89
CA ILE A 64 -3.92 -6.20 -7.69
C ILE A 64 -2.59 -5.53 -8.02
N SER A 65 -2.42 -5.12 -9.27
CA SER A 65 -1.34 -4.23 -9.69
C SER A 65 -1.73 -2.76 -9.48
N LEU A 66 -0.94 -2.05 -8.69
CA LEU A 66 -1.08 -0.64 -8.35
C LEU A 66 0.01 0.18 -9.07
N PRO A 67 -0.34 0.93 -10.12
CA PRO A 67 0.59 1.84 -10.78
C PRO A 67 0.87 3.08 -9.94
N THR A 68 1.93 3.81 -10.30
CA THR A 68 2.26 5.10 -9.68
C THR A 68 1.08 6.07 -9.73
N TYR A 69 0.98 6.95 -8.73
CA TYR A 69 -0.10 7.94 -8.60
C TYR A 69 -1.53 7.36 -8.49
N MET A 70 -1.68 6.06 -8.20
CA MET A 70 -2.94 5.49 -7.75
C MET A 70 -3.00 5.51 -6.23
N TYR A 71 -3.89 6.33 -5.68
CA TYR A 71 -4.18 6.30 -4.25
C TYR A 71 -4.82 4.96 -3.88
N HIS A 72 -4.28 4.35 -2.85
CA HIS A 72 -4.81 3.12 -2.29
C HIS A 72 -4.70 3.12 -0.77
N GLN A 73 -5.68 2.48 -0.14
CA GLN A 73 -5.65 2.11 1.28
C GLN A 73 -6.15 0.67 1.40
N PHE A 74 -5.72 -0.04 2.44
CA PHE A 74 -6.12 -1.43 2.60
C PHE A 74 -6.21 -1.89 4.05
N TRP A 75 -7.07 -2.88 4.29
CA TRP A 75 -7.33 -3.49 5.60
C TRP A 75 -7.76 -4.95 5.43
N ALA A 76 -7.66 -5.72 6.51
CA ALA A 76 -8.12 -7.10 6.55
C ALA A 76 -9.56 -7.19 7.08
N GLU A 77 -10.38 -8.04 6.49
CA GLU A 77 -11.73 -8.39 6.97
C GLU A 77 -11.83 -9.89 7.30
N GLY A 78 -12.63 -10.21 8.32
CA GLY A 78 -12.94 -11.57 8.76
C GLY A 78 -11.85 -12.27 9.56
N ALA A 79 -10.59 -12.12 9.17
CA ALA A 79 -9.43 -12.69 9.85
C ALA A 79 -8.14 -11.90 9.48
N PRO A 80 -7.03 -12.10 10.20
CA PRO A 80 -5.72 -11.60 9.78
C PRO A 80 -5.38 -12.05 8.34
N VAL A 81 -4.72 -11.18 7.58
CA VAL A 81 -4.26 -11.44 6.21
C VAL A 81 -2.74 -11.48 6.18
N LEU A 82 -2.19 -12.48 5.50
CA LEU A 82 -0.80 -12.45 5.06
C LEU A 82 -0.73 -11.70 3.73
N SER A 83 -0.38 -10.42 3.79
CA SER A 83 -0.16 -9.60 2.59
C SER A 83 1.24 -9.82 2.04
N GLY A 84 1.35 -10.09 0.75
CA GLY A 84 2.60 -10.04 0.00
C GLY A 84 2.66 -8.81 -0.88
N GLU A 85 3.86 -8.28 -1.06
CA GLU A 85 4.15 -7.21 -2.03
C GLU A 85 5.26 -7.71 -2.97
N VAL A 86 5.05 -7.52 -4.27
CA VAL A 86 6.10 -7.68 -5.28
C VAL A 86 6.13 -6.41 -6.10
N SER A 87 7.27 -5.74 -6.16
CA SER A 87 7.32 -4.38 -6.66
C SER A 87 8.60 -4.07 -7.44
N ALA A 88 8.62 -2.89 -8.06
CA ALA A 88 9.86 -2.17 -8.32
C ALA A 88 10.60 -1.84 -7.01
N VAL A 89 11.75 -1.17 -7.10
CA VAL A 89 12.52 -0.75 -5.90
C VAL A 89 11.63 0.05 -4.95
N ASN A 90 11.65 -0.35 -3.67
CA ASN A 90 10.96 0.36 -2.59
C ASN A 90 11.91 1.40 -1.97
N ASP A 91 11.44 2.64 -1.84
CA ASP A 91 12.10 3.69 -1.06
C ASP A 91 11.11 4.38 -0.13
N ASP A 92 10.92 3.79 1.04
CA ASP A 92 9.97 4.28 2.04
C ASP A 92 10.27 5.69 2.58
N ASN A 93 11.47 6.25 2.35
CA ASN A 93 11.85 7.57 2.86
C ASN A 93 11.22 8.71 2.06
N VAL A 94 11.03 8.53 0.76
CA VAL A 94 10.65 9.62 -0.16
C VAL A 94 9.57 9.24 -1.16
N ASP A 95 9.32 7.95 -1.38
CA ASP A 95 8.43 7.50 -2.46
C ASP A 95 6.95 7.51 -2.05
N ASN A 96 6.66 7.59 -0.75
CA ASN A 96 5.30 7.58 -0.23
C ASN A 96 4.73 9.00 -0.16
N HIS A 97 3.59 9.23 -0.82
CA HIS A 97 2.76 10.40 -0.57
C HIS A 97 1.46 10.00 0.13
N PHE A 98 1.36 10.29 1.43
CA PHE A 98 0.14 10.10 2.20
C PHE A 98 -0.87 11.23 1.96
N LEU A 99 -2.16 10.91 1.89
CA LEU A 99 -3.22 11.91 1.73
C LEU A 99 -3.31 12.84 2.95
N GLU A 100 -3.16 12.25 4.14
CA GLU A 100 -3.08 12.94 5.42
C GLU A 100 -1.62 13.12 5.82
N GLU A 101 -1.32 14.15 6.60
CA GLU A 101 0.03 14.39 7.11
C GLU A 101 0.33 13.39 8.24
N VAL A 102 0.76 12.20 7.86
CA VAL A 102 1.16 11.11 8.75
C VAL A 102 2.61 10.72 8.49
N GLY A 103 3.35 10.42 9.56
CA GLY A 103 4.72 9.90 9.44
C GLY A 103 4.72 8.44 8.99
N ARG A 104 5.67 8.07 8.11
CA ARG A 104 5.87 6.68 7.68
C ARG A 104 6.41 5.78 8.79
N PHE A 105 7.29 6.35 9.63
CA PHE A 105 7.94 5.68 10.74
C PHE A 105 7.54 6.37 12.06
N PRO A 106 7.02 5.62 13.04
CA PRO A 106 6.73 6.17 14.37
C PRO A 106 8.02 6.45 15.15
N LYS A 107 7.93 7.31 16.16
CA LYS A 107 8.99 7.43 17.18
C LYS A 107 8.88 6.25 18.15
N ILE A 108 10.01 5.73 18.59
CA ILE A 108 10.10 4.60 19.53
C ILE A 108 10.53 5.16 20.89
N GLU A 109 9.90 4.66 21.95
CA GLU A 109 10.32 4.85 23.32
C GLU A 109 11.22 3.68 23.70
N GLU A 110 12.49 3.95 24.01
CA GLU A 110 13.50 2.92 24.36
C GLU A 110 13.37 2.52 25.83
N ASP A 111 12.26 1.87 26.19
CA ASP A 111 11.94 1.46 27.56
C ASP A 111 12.66 0.16 27.98
N GLU A 112 13.11 -0.65 27.02
CA GLU A 112 13.95 -1.83 27.22
C GLU A 112 14.95 -2.06 26.06
N PRO A 113 16.00 -2.88 26.24
CA PRO A 113 16.93 -3.20 25.15
C PRO A 113 16.25 -3.94 23.99
N PRO A 114 16.52 -3.60 22.72
CA PRO A 114 15.84 -4.20 21.57
C PRO A 114 16.26 -5.66 21.36
N LEU A 115 15.27 -6.54 21.13
CA LEU A 115 15.51 -7.94 20.76
C LEU A 115 15.98 -8.08 19.29
N TYR A 116 15.48 -7.21 18.42
CA TYR A 116 15.82 -7.12 17.00
C TYR A 116 15.89 -5.65 16.58
N LEU A 117 16.69 -5.34 15.55
CA LEU A 117 16.73 -4.01 14.94
C LEU A 117 15.66 -3.89 13.85
N LEU A 118 15.03 -2.73 13.74
CA LEU A 118 14.17 -2.41 12.59
C LEU A 118 15.01 -2.05 11.37
N CYS A 119 14.39 -2.11 10.18
CA CYS A 119 15.09 -1.89 8.92
C CYS A 119 15.73 -0.50 8.78
N ASN A 120 15.21 0.50 9.50
CA ASN A 120 15.68 1.89 9.52
C ASN A 120 16.66 2.20 10.67
N GLU A 121 17.10 1.19 11.44
CA GLU A 121 17.93 1.37 12.64
C GLU A 121 19.32 0.72 12.50
N TYR A 122 19.62 0.11 11.35
CA TYR A 122 20.93 -0.48 11.12
C TYR A 122 22.02 0.58 11.14
N PRO A 123 23.22 0.26 11.70
CA PRO A 123 24.36 1.15 11.60
C PRO A 123 24.77 1.33 10.14
N PRO A 124 25.48 2.42 9.80
CA PRO A 124 26.08 2.58 8.48
C PRO A 124 26.86 1.32 8.09
N ALA A 125 26.67 0.88 6.85
CA ALA A 125 27.48 -0.21 6.31
C ALA A 125 28.98 0.18 6.39
N PRO A 126 29.86 -0.78 6.75
CA PRO A 126 31.29 -0.53 6.86
C PRO A 126 31.93 -0.13 5.52
#